data_AF-A0A7M7M5T0-F1
#
_entry.id   AF-A0A7M7M5T0-F1
#
_cell.length_a   1.000
_cell.length_b   1.000
_cell.length_c   1.000
_cell.angle_alpha   90.00
_cell.angle_beta   90.00
_cell.angle_gamma   90.00
#
_symmetry.space_group_name_H-M   'P 1'
#
loop_
_entity.id
_entity.type
_entity.pdbx_description
1 polymer ?
#
loop_
_entity_poly.entity_id
_entity_poly.type
_entity_poly.pdbx_seq_one_letter_code
_entity_poly.pdbx_strand_id
1 'polypeptide(L)'
;MSIPFNGTRTRSKGIISAIAKHLRTLSLKPVKSIDIKFDPFHDKALEARDFLFHITTPKIIATNPRCIVKPCIVSDLSEPVITFNLLSGDKIVCKCANLTSLNLLELYNKHITSLSPSED
;
A
#
# COMPACT_ATOMS: atom_id res chain seq x y z
N MET A 1 26.11 -22.21 29.04
CA MET A 1 24.84 -21.96 29.76
C MET A 1 24.17 -20.76 29.13
N SER A 2 23.19 -20.97 28.25
CA SER A 2 22.41 -19.91 27.60
C SER A 2 21.32 -19.44 28.55
N ILE A 3 21.20 -18.13 28.75
CA ILE A 3 20.15 -17.52 29.56
C ILE A 3 18.80 -17.88 28.91
N PRO A 4 17.86 -18.54 29.61
CA PRO A 4 16.54 -18.82 29.06
C PRO A 4 15.81 -17.50 28.81
N PHE A 5 15.21 -17.36 27.62
CA PHE A 5 14.44 -16.19 27.23
C PHE A 5 13.24 -16.02 28.17
N ASN A 6 13.33 -15.07 29.11
CA ASN A 6 12.32 -14.84 30.17
C ASN A 6 11.41 -13.64 29.89
N GLY A 7 11.19 -13.31 28.61
CA GLY A 7 10.37 -12.16 28.19
C GLY A 7 9.01 -12.57 27.62
N THR A 8 7.99 -11.75 27.85
CA THR A 8 6.72 -11.86 27.13
C THR A 8 6.88 -11.26 25.73
N ARG A 9 6.67 -12.04 24.67
CA ARG A 9 6.53 -11.50 23.29
C ARG A 9 5.21 -10.75 23.18
N THR A 10 5.09 -9.60 23.83
CA THR A 10 3.91 -8.74 23.69
C THR A 10 3.97 -8.06 22.32
N ARG A 11 2.93 -8.26 21.50
CA ARG A 11 2.81 -7.54 20.23
C ARG A 11 2.53 -6.07 20.54
N SER A 12 3.36 -5.16 20.05
CA SER A 12 3.12 -3.73 20.18
C SER A 12 1.78 -3.34 19.54
N LYS A 13 1.05 -2.39 20.15
CA LYS A 13 -0.22 -1.83 19.63
C LYS A 13 0.00 -0.51 18.85
N GLY A 14 1.24 -0.19 18.49
CA GLY A 14 1.59 1.06 17.82
C GLY A 14 1.28 1.08 16.32
N ILE A 15 1.50 2.25 15.70
CA ILE A 15 1.23 2.51 14.27
C ILE A 15 1.96 1.53 13.35
N ILE A 16 3.23 1.22 13.65
CA ILE A 16 4.04 0.27 12.87
C ILE A 16 3.41 -1.13 12.87
N SER A 17 2.81 -1.55 13.99
CA SER A 17 2.17 -2.86 14.06
C SER A 17 0.83 -2.87 13.31
N ALA A 18 0.11 -1.76 13.25
CA ALA A 18 -1.07 -1.59 12.41
C ALA A 18 -0.72 -1.67 10.92
N ILE A 19 0.30 -0.93 10.47
CA ILE A 19 0.81 -1.00 9.09
C ILE A 19 1.20 -2.45 8.74
N ALA A 20 1.97 -3.11 9.61
CA ALA A 20 2.37 -4.50 9.39
C ALA A 20 1.19 -5.49 9.33
N LYS A 21 0.09 -5.22 10.03
CA LYS A 21 -1.14 -6.03 9.91
C LYS A 21 -1.78 -5.84 8.54
N HIS A 22 -1.96 -4.59 8.10
CA HIS A 22 -2.55 -4.30 6.80
C HIS A 22 -1.70 -4.85 5.64
N LEU A 23 -0.37 -4.80 5.73
CA LEU A 23 0.53 -5.35 4.72
C LEU A 23 0.48 -6.88 4.62
N ARG A 24 0.14 -7.60 5.69
CA ARG A 24 -0.02 -9.07 5.64
C ARG A 24 -1.28 -9.50 4.92
N THR A 25 -2.34 -8.69 4.98
CA THR A 25 -3.62 -8.95 4.32
C THR A 25 -3.62 -8.47 2.87
N LEU A 26 -2.73 -7.54 2.52
CA LEU A 26 -2.67 -6.91 1.21
C LEU A 26 -2.27 -7.90 0.11
N SER A 27 -3.05 -7.95 -0.96
CA SER A 27 -2.71 -8.70 -2.18
C SER A 27 -2.93 -7.86 -3.44
N LEU A 28 -2.05 -8.03 -4.46
CA LEU A 28 -2.12 -7.32 -5.73
C LEU A 28 -2.84 -8.11 -6.84
N LYS A 29 -3.44 -9.26 -6.52
CA LYS A 29 -4.11 -10.16 -7.49
C LYS A 29 -5.19 -9.47 -8.33
N PRO A 30 -6.11 -8.66 -7.78
CA PRO A 30 -7.18 -8.03 -8.58
C PRO A 30 -6.72 -6.77 -9.33
N VAL A 31 -5.45 -6.36 -9.19
CA VAL A 31 -4.92 -5.12 -9.77
C VAL A 31 -4.09 -5.40 -11.01
N LYS A 32 -4.36 -4.66 -12.09
CA LYS A 32 -3.60 -4.69 -13.34
C LYS A 32 -2.41 -3.73 -13.31
N SER A 33 -2.65 -2.48 -12.92
CA SER A 33 -1.60 -1.49 -12.74
C SER A 33 -1.94 -0.47 -11.66
N ILE A 34 -0.90 0.10 -11.07
CA ILE A 34 -0.99 1.14 -10.05
C ILE A 34 -0.19 2.33 -10.55
N ASP A 35 -0.84 3.46 -10.79
CA ASP A 35 -0.17 4.71 -11.14
C ASP A 35 -0.18 5.63 -9.92
N ILE A 36 1.00 5.97 -9.42
CA ILE A 36 1.19 6.79 -8.22
C ILE A 36 1.76 8.13 -8.66
N LYS A 37 0.90 9.13 -8.82
CA LYS A 37 1.30 10.49 -9.17
C LYS A 37 1.55 11.29 -7.91
N PHE A 38 2.76 11.83 -7.74
CA PHE A 38 3.05 12.75 -6.64
C PHE A 38 4.14 13.75 -7.05
N ASP A 39 4.10 14.92 -6.40
CA ASP A 39 5.15 15.92 -6.48
C ASP A 39 6.01 15.84 -5.21
N PRO A 40 7.33 15.59 -5.30
CA PRO A 40 8.21 15.44 -4.13
C PRO A 40 8.32 16.71 -3.27
N PHE A 41 8.01 17.89 -3.82
CA PHE A 41 8.08 19.16 -3.11
C PHE A 41 6.77 19.51 -2.38
N HIS A 42 5.71 18.76 -2.60
CA HIS A 42 4.43 18.96 -1.91
C HIS A 42 4.50 18.39 -0.47
N ASP A 43 3.92 19.09 0.51
CA ASP A 43 3.99 18.69 1.93
C ASP A 43 3.46 17.27 2.20
N LYS A 44 2.51 16.83 1.38
CA LYS A 44 1.85 15.51 1.49
C LYS A 44 2.48 14.41 0.62
N ALA A 45 3.61 14.69 -0.03
CA ALA A 45 4.32 13.72 -0.87
C ALA A 45 4.83 12.51 -0.07
N LEU A 46 5.17 12.72 1.20
CA LEU A 46 5.70 11.69 2.09
C LEU A 46 4.78 10.49 2.17
N GLU A 47 3.48 10.70 2.38
CA GLU A 47 2.51 9.61 2.55
C GLU A 47 2.37 8.76 1.28
N ALA A 48 2.39 9.39 0.10
CA ALA A 48 2.36 8.69 -1.18
C ALA A 48 3.64 7.90 -1.44
N ARG A 49 4.80 8.46 -1.07
CA ARG A 49 6.11 7.81 -1.17
C ARG A 49 6.22 6.62 -0.22
N ASP A 50 5.73 6.75 1.01
CA ASP A 50 5.72 5.66 2.01
C ASP A 50 4.81 4.53 1.55
N PHE A 51 3.65 4.86 0.99
CA PHE A 51 2.76 3.87 0.37
C PHE A 51 3.44 3.14 -0.81
N LEU A 52 4.12 3.87 -1.70
CA LEU A 52 4.90 3.28 -2.80
C LEU A 52 5.96 2.33 -2.26
N PHE A 53 6.70 2.72 -1.21
CA PHE A 53 7.70 1.88 -0.58
C PHE A 53 7.09 0.57 -0.04
N HIS A 54 5.93 0.65 0.60
CA HIS A 54 5.26 -0.53 1.11
C HIS A 54 4.81 -1.50 0.00
N ILE A 55 4.19 -0.99 -1.06
CA ILE A 55 3.71 -1.82 -2.19
C ILE A 55 4.87 -2.46 -2.97
N THR A 56 5.98 -1.76 -3.11
CA THR A 56 7.14 -2.24 -3.88
C THR A 56 7.99 -3.28 -3.13
N THR A 57 7.58 -3.66 -1.90
CA THR A 57 8.26 -4.74 -1.20
C THR A 57 8.12 -6.07 -1.95
N PRO A 58 9.19 -6.91 -1.98
CA PRO A 58 9.21 -8.11 -2.81
C PRO A 58 8.11 -9.11 -2.43
N LYS A 59 7.71 -9.14 -1.16
CA LYS A 59 6.61 -9.98 -0.67
C LYS A 59 5.27 -9.62 -1.30
N ILE A 60 5.01 -8.33 -1.50
CA ILE A 60 3.76 -7.85 -2.07
C ILE A 60 3.77 -7.99 -3.58
N ILE A 61 4.89 -7.63 -4.24
CA ILE A 61 5.06 -7.85 -5.69
C ILE A 61 4.89 -9.33 -6.04
N ALA A 62 5.41 -10.25 -5.21
CA ALA A 62 5.25 -11.69 -5.43
C ALA A 62 3.79 -12.17 -5.47
N THR A 63 2.84 -11.43 -4.87
CA THR A 63 1.40 -11.80 -4.93
C THR A 63 0.81 -11.66 -6.33
N ASN A 64 1.34 -10.74 -7.14
CA ASN A 64 0.99 -10.59 -8.55
C ASN A 64 2.17 -9.99 -9.33
N PRO A 65 3.06 -10.80 -9.92
CA PRO A 65 4.23 -10.30 -10.64
C PRO A 65 3.88 -9.61 -11.97
N ARG A 66 2.64 -9.75 -12.46
CA ARG A 66 2.16 -9.07 -13.67
C ARG A 66 1.66 -7.65 -13.40
N CYS A 67 1.41 -7.31 -12.13
CA CYS A 67 0.97 -5.98 -11.76
C CYS A 67 2.08 -4.97 -12.00
N ILE A 68 1.78 -3.91 -12.76
CA ILE A 68 2.75 -2.86 -13.07
C ILE A 68 2.56 -1.70 -12.09
N VAL A 69 3.56 -1.41 -11.28
CA VAL A 69 3.60 -0.25 -10.38
C VAL A 69 4.39 0.86 -11.05
N LYS A 70 3.73 1.98 -11.38
CA LYS A 70 4.33 3.12 -12.07
C LYS A 70 4.31 4.36 -11.17
N PRO A 71 5.47 4.82 -10.68
CA PRO A 71 5.59 6.13 -10.04
C PRO A 71 5.64 7.23 -11.10
N CYS A 72 4.71 8.18 -11.05
CA CYS A 72 4.65 9.36 -11.89
C CYS A 72 5.07 10.59 -11.07
N ILE A 73 6.33 10.96 -11.19
CA ILE A 73 6.88 12.12 -10.47
C ILE A 73 6.59 13.37 -11.30
N VAL A 74 5.97 14.37 -10.68
CA VAL A 74 5.56 15.64 -11.31
C VAL A 74 6.07 16.81 -10.47
N SER A 75 6.11 18.03 -11.02
CA SER A 75 6.62 19.24 -10.36
C SER A 75 5.62 20.42 -10.43
N ASP A 76 4.33 20.13 -10.36
CA ASP A 76 3.24 21.10 -10.56
C ASP A 76 2.61 21.58 -9.24
N LEU A 77 3.25 21.28 -8.10
CA LEU A 77 2.69 21.43 -6.74
C LEU A 77 1.31 20.76 -6.59
N SER A 78 1.04 19.76 -7.42
CA SER A 78 -0.24 19.07 -7.46
C SER A 78 -0.36 18.09 -6.30
N GLU A 79 -1.58 17.93 -5.79
CA GLU A 79 -1.86 16.93 -4.77
C GLU A 79 -1.49 15.51 -5.24
N PRO A 80 -0.97 14.66 -4.34
CA PRO A 80 -0.70 13.27 -4.65
C PRO A 80 -1.99 12.50 -4.97
N VAL A 81 -1.97 11.72 -6.05
CA VAL A 81 -3.09 10.90 -6.51
C VAL A 81 -2.59 9.50 -6.81
N ILE A 82 -3.26 8.50 -6.24
CA ILE A 82 -3.00 7.09 -6.51
C ILE A 82 -4.18 6.54 -7.30
N THR A 83 -3.89 5.96 -8.45
CA THR A 83 -4.91 5.33 -9.29
C THR A 83 -4.64 3.84 -9.41
N PHE A 84 -5.63 3.03 -9.06
CA PHE A 84 -5.62 1.58 -9.19
C PHE A 84 -6.48 1.21 -10.40
N ASN A 85 -5.85 0.58 -11.38
CA ASN A 85 -6.53 0.02 -12.53
C ASN A 85 -6.74 -1.47 -12.26
N LEU A 86 -7.99 -1.90 -12.07
CA LEU A 86 -8.33 -3.28 -11.76
C LEU A 86 -8.34 -4.14 -13.04
N LEU A 87 -8.22 -5.46 -12.88
CA LEU A 87 -8.36 -6.39 -14.00
C LEU A 87 -9.78 -6.37 -14.60
N SER A 88 -10.80 -6.07 -13.80
CA SER A 88 -12.20 -5.93 -14.23
C SER A 88 -12.45 -4.74 -15.16
N GLY A 89 -11.49 -3.82 -15.29
CA GLY A 89 -11.62 -2.58 -16.06
C GLY A 89 -12.01 -1.37 -15.21
N ASP A 90 -12.43 -1.59 -13.96
CA ASP A 90 -12.74 -0.53 -13.02
C ASP A 90 -11.50 0.24 -12.60
N LYS A 91 -11.68 1.55 -12.40
CA LYS A 91 -10.62 2.47 -11.98
C LYS A 91 -10.97 3.10 -10.64
N ILE A 92 -10.13 2.87 -9.64
CA ILE A 92 -10.27 3.48 -8.32
C ILE A 92 -9.23 4.59 -8.20
N VAL A 93 -9.68 5.81 -7.92
CA VAL A 93 -8.83 6.98 -7.76
C VAL A 93 -8.87 7.43 -6.31
N CYS A 94 -7.72 7.38 -5.63
CA CYS A 94 -7.55 7.86 -4.28
C CYS A 94 -6.81 9.21 -4.32
N LYS A 95 -7.48 10.27 -3.84
CA LYS A 95 -6.87 11.59 -3.65
C LYS A 95 -6.23 11.64 -2.27
N CYS A 96 -4.93 11.90 -2.21
CA CYS A 96 -4.12 11.69 -1.01
C CYS A 96 -3.86 12.97 -0.19
N ALA A 97 -4.55 14.08 -0.48
CA ALA A 97 -4.33 15.37 0.21
C ALA A 97 -4.40 15.27 1.75
N ASN A 98 -5.37 14.50 2.28
CA ASN A 98 -5.59 14.34 3.72
C ASN A 98 -5.52 12.87 4.17
N LEU A 99 -4.89 12.00 3.39
CA LEU A 99 -4.78 10.58 3.71
C LEU A 99 -3.37 10.23 4.17
N THR A 100 -3.28 9.49 5.27
CA THR A 100 -2.03 8.88 5.72
C THR A 100 -1.78 7.56 4.99
N SER A 101 -0.53 7.12 4.99
CA SER A 101 -0.08 5.82 4.49
C SER A 101 -0.86 4.65 5.10
N LEU A 102 -1.17 4.70 6.41
CA LEU A 102 -2.04 3.72 7.08
C LEU A 102 -3.43 3.71 6.45
N ASN A 103 -4.07 4.87 6.34
CA ASN A 103 -5.43 4.98 5.80
C ASN A 103 -5.49 4.48 4.35
N LEU A 104 -4.45 4.74 3.54
CA LEU A 104 -4.35 4.21 2.18
C LEU A 104 -4.29 2.68 2.16
N LEU A 105 -3.50 2.07 3.04
CA LEU A 105 -3.44 0.60 3.16
C LEU A 105 -4.75 0.00 3.67
N GLU A 106 -5.47 0.70 4.55
CA GLU A 106 -6.78 0.27 5.04
C GLU A 106 -7.85 0.36 3.94
N LEU A 107 -7.92 1.47 3.21
CA LEU A 107 -8.83 1.67 2.09
C LEU A 107 -8.56 0.66 0.97
N TYR A 108 -7.28 0.40 0.67
CA TYR A 108 -6.89 -0.64 -0.27
C TYR A 108 -7.46 -1.99 0.13
N ASN A 109 -7.28 -2.40 1.39
CA ASN A 109 -7.78 -3.68 1.87
C ASN A 109 -9.31 -3.77 1.88
N LYS A 110 -10.01 -2.67 2.16
CA LYS A 110 -11.48 -2.61 2.14
C LYS A 110 -12.05 -2.74 0.73
N HIS A 111 -11.47 -2.03 -0.24
CA HIS A 111 -12.06 -1.90 -1.59
C HIS A 111 -11.44 -2.81 -2.65
N ILE A 112 -10.17 -3.15 -2.53
CA ILE A 112 -9.44 -3.87 -3.59
C ILE A 112 -9.21 -5.32 -3.18
N THR A 113 -8.71 -5.57 -1.98
CA THR A 113 -8.47 -6.95 -1.52
C THR A 113 -9.77 -7.76 -1.44
N SER A 114 -10.91 -7.12 -1.15
CA SER A 114 -12.24 -7.77 -1.17
C SER A 114 -12.68 -8.27 -2.55
N LEU A 115 -12.09 -7.74 -3.63
CA LEU A 115 -12.37 -8.12 -5.01
C LEU A 115 -11.42 -9.21 -5.52
N SER A 116 -10.52 -9.74 -4.68
CA SER A 116 -9.64 -10.82 -5.10
C SER A 116 -10.46 -12.06 -5.46
N PRO A 117 -10.20 -12.72 -6.61
CA PRO A 117 -10.89 -13.94 -6.96
C PRO A 117 -10.63 -15.02 -5.89
N SER A 118 -11.66 -15.75 -5.49
CA SER A 118 -11.52 -16.96 -4.69
C SER A 118 -10.69 -17.96 -5.49
N GLU A 119 -9.65 -18.51 -4.86
CA GLU A 119 -8.86 -19.58 -5.45
C GLU A 119 -9.74 -20.85 -5.48
N ASP A 120 -10.24 -21.20 -6.66
CA ASP A 120 -10.70 -22.56 -6.98
C ASP A 120 -9.50 -23.46 -7.30
#